data_AF-A0A9P8D6L2-F1
#
_entry.id   AF-A0A9P8D6L2-F1
#
_cell.length_a   1.000
_cell.length_b   1.000
_cell.length_c   1.000
_cell.angle_alpha   90.00
_cell.angle_beta   90.00
_cell.angle_gamma   90.00
#
_symmetry.space_group_name_H-M   'P 1'
#
loop_
_entity.id
_entity.type
_entity.pdbx_description
1 polymer ?
#
loop_
_entity_poly.entity_id
_entity_poly.type
_entity_poly.pdbx_seq_one_letter_code
_entity_poly.pdbx_strand_id
1 'polypeptide(L)'
;MSFSASVYLLIPVLILGLWRLSTVGRRPAGYPPGPPTLPIIGNLHQIPNRKRHIQFQKWAEEYGPIYSLILGRKVMIVLNSDQTVKDLVDKRGGIYSSRPESYIGQDVLSGGYRILFMVYV
;
A
#
# COMPACT_ATOMS: atom_id res chain seq x y z
N MET A 1 26.86 -40.58 1.11
CA MET A 1 26.85 -39.13 1.40
C MET A 1 25.64 -38.83 2.26
N SER A 2 25.80 -38.86 3.58
CA SER A 2 24.71 -38.68 4.54
C SER A 2 24.44 -37.19 4.69
N PHE A 3 23.35 -36.68 4.12
CA PHE A 3 22.92 -35.31 4.38
C PHE A 3 22.58 -35.18 5.87
N SER A 4 23.23 -34.25 6.56
CA SER A 4 23.08 -34.03 8.00
C SER A 4 21.63 -33.68 8.35
N ALA A 5 21.15 -34.14 9.51
CA ALA A 5 19.78 -33.91 10.01
C ALA A 5 19.35 -32.42 10.00
N SER A 6 20.32 -31.50 10.05
CA SER A 6 20.12 -30.06 9.93
C SER A 6 19.52 -29.62 8.59
N VAL A 7 19.80 -30.32 7.49
CA VAL A 7 19.29 -29.97 6.15
C VAL A 7 17.78 -30.18 6.05
N TYR A 8 17.26 -31.21 6.73
CA TYR A 8 15.82 -31.48 6.77
C TYR A 8 15.03 -30.46 7.59
N LEU A 9 15.65 -29.76 8.55
CA LEU A 9 15.02 -28.66 9.29
C LEU A 9 15.03 -27.33 8.53
N LEU A 10 15.99 -27.12 7.62
CA LEU A 10 16.07 -25.89 6.82
C LEU A 10 14.94 -25.80 5.78
N ILE A 11 14.54 -26.91 5.18
CA ILE A 11 13.47 -26.97 4.17
C ILE A 11 12.13 -26.41 4.70
N PRO A 12 11.57 -26.88 5.83
CA PRO A 12 10.30 -26.35 6.35
C PRO A 12 10.42 -24.89 6.80
N VAL A 13 11.57 -24.47 7.34
CA VAL A 13 11.81 -23.06 7.70
C VAL A 13 11.81 -22.17 6.45
N LEU A 14 12.44 -22.62 5.37
CA LEU A 14 12.50 -21.89 4.11
C LEU A 14 11.11 -21.85 3.44
N ILE A 15 10.35 -22.94 3.48
CA ILE A 15 8.95 -22.99 3.02
C ILE A 15 8.07 -22.03 3.83
N LEU A 16 8.17 -22.06 5.17
CA LEU A 16 7.44 -21.12 6.04
C LEU A 16 7.84 -19.67 5.76
N GLY A 17 9.13 -19.40 5.55
CA GLY A 17 9.65 -18.09 5.18
C GLY A 17 9.06 -17.60 3.86
N LEU A 18 9.11 -18.43 2.81
CA LEU A 18 8.53 -18.13 1.50
C LEU A 18 7.02 -17.96 1.56
N TRP A 19 6.31 -18.77 2.34
CA TRP A 19 4.87 -18.65 2.53
C TRP A 19 4.52 -17.33 3.22
N ARG A 20 5.22 -16.99 4.32
CA ARG A 20 5.06 -15.70 5.00
C ARG A 20 5.37 -14.54 4.08
N LEU A 21 6.46 -14.57 3.33
CA LEU A 21 6.80 -13.54 2.34
C LEU A 21 5.73 -13.40 1.26
N SER A 22 5.13 -14.53 0.85
CA SER A 22 4.03 -14.57 -0.13
C SER A 22 2.70 -14.03 0.41
N THR A 23 2.56 -13.88 1.74
CA THR A 23 1.42 -13.18 2.37
C THR A 23 1.63 -11.68 2.46
N VAL A 24 2.89 -11.21 2.46
CA VAL A 24 3.22 -9.78 2.50
C VAL A 24 2.92 -9.15 1.14
N GLY A 25 2.27 -7.98 1.16
CA GLY A 25 1.93 -7.24 -0.05
C GLY A 25 0.69 -7.76 -0.79
N ARG A 26 -0.09 -8.66 -0.18
CA ARG A 26 -1.41 -9.04 -0.67
C ARG A 26 -2.46 -8.01 -0.25
N ARG A 27 -3.47 -7.83 -1.10
CA ARG A 27 -4.66 -7.03 -0.77
C ARG A 27 -5.44 -7.70 0.38
N PRO A 28 -5.74 -7.01 1.48
CA PRO A 28 -6.55 -7.57 2.55
C PRO A 28 -7.99 -7.84 2.10
N ALA A 29 -8.67 -8.77 2.78
CA ALA A 29 -10.07 -9.06 2.51
C ALA A 29 -10.97 -7.84 2.82
N GLY A 30 -12.04 -7.65 2.02
CA GLY A 30 -12.99 -6.55 2.19
C GLY A 30 -12.53 -5.20 1.65
N TYR A 31 -11.34 -5.11 1.04
CA TYR A 31 -10.86 -3.90 0.41
C TYR A 31 -11.41 -3.73 -1.01
N PRO A 32 -11.51 -2.49 -1.52
CA PRO A 32 -11.91 -2.22 -2.90
C PRO A 32 -11.05 -2.99 -3.93
N PRO A 33 -11.58 -3.26 -5.13
CA PRO A 33 -10.85 -3.94 -6.18
C PRO A 33 -9.61 -3.16 -6.64
N GLY A 34 -8.79 -3.74 -7.51
CA GLY A 34 -7.62 -3.06 -8.06
C GLY A 34 -6.66 -4.03 -8.74
N PRO A 35 -5.55 -3.52 -9.29
CA PRO A 35 -4.63 -4.30 -10.11
C PRO A 35 -3.96 -5.44 -9.33
N PRO A 36 -3.58 -6.53 -10.01
CA PRO A 36 -2.88 -7.67 -9.40
C PRO A 36 -1.57 -7.26 -8.72
N THR A 37 -1.34 -7.83 -7.54
CA THR A 37 -0.21 -7.47 -6.66
C THR A 37 0.88 -8.53 -6.71
N LEU A 38 2.15 -8.11 -6.70
CA LEU A 38 3.27 -9.02 -6.45
C LEU A 38 3.56 -9.14 -4.95
N PRO A 39 4.02 -10.31 -4.46
CA PRO A 39 4.50 -10.45 -3.09
C PRO A 39 5.54 -9.39 -2.73
N ILE A 40 5.53 -8.93 -1.48
CA ILE A 40 6.47 -7.97 -0.87
C ILE A 40 6.33 -6.54 -1.41
N ILE A 41 6.28 -6.36 -2.73
CA ILE A 41 6.32 -5.06 -3.42
C ILE A 41 4.91 -4.50 -3.70
N GLY A 42 3.93 -5.36 -3.93
CA GLY A 42 2.57 -4.95 -4.32
C GLY A 42 2.54 -4.38 -5.74
N ASN A 43 1.93 -3.20 -5.91
CA ASN A 43 1.74 -2.48 -7.16
C ASN A 43 2.84 -1.44 -7.45
N LEU A 44 3.88 -1.30 -6.61
CA LEU A 44 4.93 -0.28 -6.83
C LEU A 44 5.57 -0.38 -8.23
N HIS A 45 5.77 -1.60 -8.73
CA HIS A 45 6.34 -1.86 -10.06
C HIS A 45 5.45 -1.40 -11.22
N GLN A 46 4.15 -1.19 -10.99
CA GLN A 46 3.18 -0.78 -12.01
C GLN A 46 2.97 0.73 -12.03
N ILE A 47 3.54 1.47 -11.07
CA ILE A 47 3.39 2.92 -10.96
C ILE A 47 4.49 3.58 -11.80
N PRO A 48 4.16 4.28 -12.89
CA PRO A 48 5.17 4.89 -13.74
C PRO A 48 5.83 6.09 -13.03
N ASN A 49 7.11 6.34 -13.29
CA ASN A 49 7.82 7.49 -12.70
C ASN A 49 7.30 8.85 -13.20
N ARG A 50 6.73 8.88 -14.41
CA ARG A 50 6.16 10.09 -15.02
C ARG A 50 4.67 9.90 -15.25
N LYS A 51 3.90 10.99 -15.17
CA LYS A 51 2.46 11.03 -15.49
C LYS A 51 1.61 9.96 -14.76
N ARG A 52 1.89 9.73 -13.48
CA ARG A 52 1.16 8.76 -12.62
C ARG A 52 -0.36 8.91 -12.67
N HIS A 53 -0.85 10.14 -12.74
CA HIS A 53 -2.28 10.45 -12.84
C HIS A 53 -2.96 9.78 -14.05
N ILE A 54 -2.25 9.61 -15.18
CA ILE A 54 -2.81 8.91 -16.35
C ILE A 54 -3.00 7.43 -16.06
N GLN A 55 -2.03 6.80 -15.38
CA GLN A 55 -2.16 5.40 -14.99
C GLN A 55 -3.28 5.20 -13.97
N PHE A 56 -3.43 6.15 -13.03
CA PHE A 56 -4.51 6.11 -12.05
C PHE A 56 -5.89 6.27 -12.70
N GLN A 57 -6.00 7.14 -13.70
CA GLN A 57 -7.22 7.27 -14.49
C GLN A 57 -7.58 5.96 -15.22
N LYS A 58 -6.60 5.30 -15.85
CA LYS A 58 -6.83 4.00 -16.50
C LYS A 58 -7.32 2.93 -15.52
N TRP A 59 -6.75 2.88 -14.32
CA TRP A 59 -7.22 1.96 -13.29
C TRP A 59 -8.61 2.33 -12.75
N ALA A 60 -8.95 3.60 -12.71
CA ALA A 60 -10.31 3.99 -12.33
C ALA A 60 -11.35 3.59 -13.39
N GLU A 61 -10.98 3.63 -14.67
CA GLU A 61 -11.83 3.11 -15.75
C GLU A 61 -12.00 1.59 -15.66
N GLU A 62 -10.97 0.86 -15.24
CA GLU A 62 -10.97 -0.60 -15.14
C GLU A 62 -11.62 -1.13 -13.86
N TYR A 63 -11.33 -0.53 -12.70
CA TYR A 63 -11.73 -1.01 -11.38
C TYR A 63 -12.85 -0.17 -10.73
N GLY A 64 -13.20 0.95 -11.33
CA GLY A 64 -14.25 1.85 -10.87
C GLY A 64 -13.75 3.04 -10.03
N PRO A 65 -14.69 3.85 -9.50
CA PRO A 65 -14.39 5.13 -8.86
C PRO A 65 -13.64 5.01 -7.52
N ILE A 66 -13.60 3.80 -6.92
CA ILE A 66 -12.87 3.48 -5.70
C ILE A 66 -12.11 2.19 -5.92
N TYR A 67 -10.79 2.26 -5.84
CA TYR A 67 -9.94 1.09 -5.99
C TYR A 67 -8.74 1.16 -5.04
N SER A 68 -8.07 0.02 -4.85
CA SER A 68 -6.96 -0.11 -3.90
C SER A 68 -5.67 -0.56 -4.58
N LEU A 69 -4.58 0.08 -4.16
CA LEU A 69 -3.21 -0.21 -4.55
C LEU A 69 -2.41 -0.61 -3.32
N ILE A 70 -1.54 -1.60 -3.46
CA ILE A 70 -0.66 -2.07 -2.40
C ILE A 70 0.74 -1.52 -2.64
N LEU A 71 1.24 -0.71 -1.70
CA LEU A 71 2.56 -0.10 -1.75
C LEU A 71 3.45 -0.78 -0.71
N GLY A 72 4.07 -1.88 -1.12
CA GLY A 72 4.80 -2.76 -0.21
C GLY A 72 3.89 -3.34 0.87
N ARG A 73 3.96 -2.79 2.09
CA ARG A 73 3.13 -3.20 3.23
C ARG A 73 1.93 -2.27 3.48
N LYS A 74 1.87 -1.11 2.83
CA LYS A 74 0.81 -0.12 3.02
C LYS A 74 -0.27 -0.29 1.95
N VAL A 75 -1.53 -0.05 2.32
CA VAL A 75 -2.64 0.00 1.36
C VAL A 75 -2.96 1.46 1.06
N MET A 76 -3.11 1.77 -0.22
CA MET A 76 -3.52 3.08 -0.70
C MET A 76 -4.87 2.94 -1.40
N ILE A 77 -5.88 3.65 -0.89
CA ILE A 77 -7.19 3.76 -1.54
C ILE A 77 -7.18 5.00 -2.44
N VAL A 78 -7.56 4.82 -3.70
CA VAL A 78 -7.68 5.92 -4.65
C VAL A 78 -9.15 6.22 -4.90
N LEU A 79 -9.50 7.50 -4.83
CA LEU A 79 -10.84 8.02 -5.10
C LEU A 79 -10.78 8.78 -6.43
N ASN A 80 -11.60 8.39 -7.41
CA ASN A 80 -11.63 9.02 -8.73
C ASN A 80 -13.03 9.51 -9.15
N SER A 81 -13.89 9.82 -8.18
CA SER A 81 -15.18 10.48 -8.42
C SER A 81 -15.33 11.65 -7.46
N ASP A 82 -15.86 12.75 -8.00
CA ASP A 82 -16.27 13.94 -7.28
C ASP A 82 -17.22 13.64 -6.11
N GLN A 83 -18.23 12.78 -6.35
CA GLN A 83 -19.18 12.37 -5.33
C GLN A 83 -18.47 11.66 -4.16
N THR A 84 -17.58 10.71 -4.47
CA THR A 84 -16.84 9.97 -3.44
C THR A 84 -15.91 10.89 -2.65
N VAL A 85 -15.22 11.82 -3.31
CA VAL A 85 -14.36 12.80 -2.65
C VAL A 85 -15.19 13.70 -1.72
N LYS A 86 -16.36 14.15 -2.16
CA LYS A 86 -17.26 14.95 -1.33
C LYS A 86 -17.79 14.18 -0.12
N ASP A 87 -18.15 12.91 -0.31
CA ASP A 87 -18.70 12.12 0.79
C ASP A 87 -17.65 11.68 1.83
N LEU A 88 -16.42 11.39 1.39
CA LEU A 88 -15.36 10.93 2.28
C LEU A 88 -14.48 12.09 2.78
N VAL A 89 -13.95 12.93 1.90
CA VAL A 89 -12.98 13.96 2.28
C VAL A 89 -13.64 15.20 2.87
N ASP A 90 -14.78 15.64 2.30
CA ASP A 90 -15.48 16.85 2.76
C ASP A 90 -16.41 16.54 3.94
N LYS A 91 -17.49 15.76 3.72
CA LYS A 91 -18.47 15.45 4.77
C LYS A 91 -17.92 14.68 5.97
N ARG A 92 -16.90 13.84 5.74
CA ARG A 92 -16.27 13.01 6.78
C ARG A 92 -14.81 13.40 7.02
N GLY A 93 -14.46 14.67 6.75
CA GLY A 93 -13.09 15.17 6.86
C GLY A 93 -12.44 14.92 8.22
N GLY A 94 -13.20 14.94 9.33
CA GLY A 94 -12.67 14.61 10.65
C GLY A 94 -12.07 13.19 10.78
N ILE A 95 -12.50 12.24 9.96
CA ILE A 95 -12.02 10.84 9.99
C ILE A 95 -10.84 10.64 9.03
N TYR A 96 -10.83 11.36 7.90
CA TYR A 96 -9.89 11.13 6.79
C TYR A 96 -8.88 12.26 6.56
N SER A 97 -8.84 13.28 7.42
CA SER A 97 -7.94 14.43 7.30
C SER A 97 -6.48 14.13 7.68
N SER A 98 -6.23 13.03 8.38
CA SER A 98 -4.88 12.68 8.82
C SER A 98 -3.91 12.43 7.65
N ARG A 99 -2.64 12.74 7.86
CA ARG A 99 -1.60 12.70 6.81
C ARG A 99 -0.79 11.41 6.92
N PRO A 100 -0.37 10.81 5.78
CA PRO A 100 0.57 9.70 5.82
C PRO A 100 1.89 10.13 6.45
N GLU A 101 2.42 9.30 7.35
CA GLU A 101 3.73 9.52 7.95
C GLU A 101 4.83 9.65 6.88
N SER A 102 5.64 10.69 7.03
CA SER A 102 6.77 11.00 6.16
C SER A 102 8.05 11.05 6.99
N TYR A 103 8.70 9.92 7.20
CA TYR A 103 9.89 9.83 8.07
C TYR A 103 10.98 10.83 7.71
N ILE A 104 11.35 10.91 6.42
CA ILE A 104 12.37 11.85 5.97
C ILE A 104 11.84 13.29 6.05
N GLY A 105 10.62 13.54 5.55
CA GLY A 105 10.09 14.89 5.38
C GLY A 105 9.66 15.57 6.69
N GLN A 106 9.18 14.79 7.66
CA GLN A 106 8.62 15.26 8.93
C GLN A 106 9.61 15.06 10.09
N ASP A 107 10.15 13.85 10.25
CA ASP A 107 10.94 13.52 11.43
C ASP A 107 12.39 13.97 11.27
N VAL A 108 13.07 13.50 10.22
CA VAL A 108 14.50 13.76 10.02
C VAL A 108 14.79 15.23 9.68
N LEU A 109 14.06 15.79 8.71
CA LEU A 109 14.35 17.14 8.21
C LEU A 109 13.73 18.27 9.03
N SER A 110 12.73 17.97 9.86
CA SER A 110 11.96 18.99 10.56
C SER A 110 11.81 18.75 12.06
N GLY A 111 12.25 17.61 12.59
CA GLY A 111 12.07 17.28 14.00
C GLY A 111 10.59 17.25 14.44
N GLY A 112 9.66 16.99 13.52
CA GLY A 112 8.22 16.96 13.80
C GLY A 112 7.49 18.30 13.71
N TYR A 113 8.16 19.40 13.35
CA TYR A 113 7.56 20.75 13.38
C TYR A 113 6.90 21.22 12.07
N ARG A 114 6.83 20.38 11.03
CA ARG A 114 6.22 20.75 9.75
C ARG A 114 4.70 20.53 9.80
N ILE A 115 3.98 21.66 9.87
CA ILE A 115 2.50 21.68 9.94
C ILE A 115 1.86 20.92 8.77
N LEU A 116 2.47 20.93 7.58
CA LEU A 116 1.93 20.27 6.38
C LEU A 116 1.84 18.73 6.49
N PHE A 117 2.72 18.10 7.28
CA PHE A 117 2.77 16.64 7.46
C PHE A 117 2.36 16.21 8.87
N MET A 118 1.75 17.10 9.67
CA MET A 118 1.27 16.75 11.00
C MET A 118 0.14 15.71 10.91
N VAL A 119 0.29 14.66 11.70
CA VAL A 119 -0.74 13.64 11.88
C VAL A 119 -1.78 14.19 12.85
N TYR A 120 -3.04 14.16 12.46
CA TYR A 120 -4.15 14.48 13.37
C TYR A 120 -4.50 13.23 14.17
N VAL A 121 -4.68 13.43 15.48
CA VAL A 121 -5.14 12.41 16.45
C VAL A 121 -6.65 12.44 16.53
#